data_AF-B2ABU8-F1
#
_entry.id   AF-B2ABU8-F1
#
_cell.length_a   1.000
_cell.length_b   1.000
_cell.length_c   1.000
_cell.angle_alpha   90.00
_cell.angle_beta   90.00
_cell.angle_gamma   90.00
#
_symmetry.space_group_name_H-M   'P 1'
#
loop_
_entity.id
_entity.type
_entity.pdbx_description
1 polymer ?
#
loop_
_entity_poly.entity_id
_entity_poly.type
_entity_poly.pdbx_seq_one_letter_code
_entity_poly.pdbx_strand_id
1 'polypeptide(L)'
;MPWRRVIVYGLSAGFLGVAAMTVSEKVEQFFTGRPNSYVPAKTLARLLGVTPQSDQQLWGLNMAMHYGQGAAAAVIRAVASYSLGMRGPFTDFMFMGVRLLIDQTLENWTGVGALPWTWPVDEQVVDLLHKGVFAFATGYLVDWWIQ
;
A
#
# COMPACT_ATOMS: atom_id res chain seq x y z
N MET A 1 9.04 20.12 -14.01
CA MET A 1 9.81 18.95 -14.50
C MET A 1 8.98 18.17 -15.53
N PRO A 2 9.56 17.29 -16.38
CA PRO A 2 8.77 16.47 -17.30
C PRO A 2 7.92 15.43 -16.55
N TRP A 3 6.69 15.16 -17.00
CA TRP A 3 5.76 14.20 -16.38
C TRP A 3 6.33 12.79 -16.19
N ARG A 4 7.19 12.34 -17.11
CA ARG A 4 7.91 11.06 -16.95
C ARG A 4 8.70 10.96 -15.64
N ARG A 5 9.29 12.07 -15.15
CA ARG A 5 10.00 12.08 -13.87
C ARG A 5 9.04 11.98 -12.69
N VAL A 6 7.90 12.67 -12.74
CA VAL A 6 6.86 12.59 -11.70
C VAL A 6 6.36 11.15 -11.55
N ILE A 7 6.11 10.46 -12.66
CA ILE A 7 5.69 9.05 -12.66
C ILE A 7 6.79 8.16 -12.07
N VAL A 8 8.04 8.30 -12.52
CA VAL A 8 9.17 7.50 -12.01
C VAL A 8 9.39 7.73 -10.51
N TYR A 9 9.32 8.98 -10.05
CA TYR A 9 9.43 9.31 -8.63
C TYR A 9 8.27 8.75 -7.82
N GLY A 10 7.03 8.86 -8.32
CA GLY A 10 5.87 8.23 -7.68
C GLY A 10 6.03 6.72 -7.55
N LEU A 11 6.33 6.02 -8.65
CA LEU A 11 6.56 4.57 -8.63
C LEU A 11 7.66 4.18 -7.65
N SER A 12 8.82 4.84 -7.73
CA SER A 12 9.98 4.54 -6.89
C SER A 12 9.69 4.79 -5.40
N ALA A 13 8.99 5.88 -5.09
CA ALA A 13 8.62 6.21 -3.71
C ALA A 13 7.62 5.19 -3.17
N GLY A 14 6.68 4.72 -4.01
CA GLY A 14 5.75 3.66 -3.63
C GLY A 14 6.45 2.33 -3.37
N PHE A 15 7.44 1.94 -4.19
CA PHE A 15 8.27 0.76 -3.90
C PHE A 15 8.97 0.86 -2.54
N LEU A 16 9.61 2.00 -2.26
CA LEU A 16 10.29 2.22 -0.99
C LEU A 16 9.32 2.33 0.20
N GLY A 17 8.14 2.93 -0.01
CA GLY A 17 7.07 2.99 0.99
C GLY A 17 6.55 1.61 1.35
N VAL A 18 6.36 0.71 0.36
CA VAL A 18 5.96 -0.68 0.63
C VAL A 18 7.07 -1.41 1.38
N ALA A 19 8.34 -1.21 1.00
CA ALA A 19 9.46 -1.82 1.73
C ALA A 19 9.50 -1.35 3.20
N ALA A 20 9.31 -0.06 3.46
CA ALA A 20 9.24 0.49 4.81
C ALA A 20 8.07 -0.09 5.62
N MET A 21 6.89 -0.18 4.99
CA MET A 21 5.71 -0.82 5.58
C MET A 21 5.98 -2.28 5.92
N THR A 22 6.55 -3.06 4.99
CA THR A 22 6.86 -4.48 5.20
C THR A 22 7.86 -4.67 6.34
N VAL A 23 8.89 -3.83 6.45
CA VAL A 23 9.81 -3.87 7.60
C VAL A 23 9.06 -3.62 8.91
N SER A 24 8.19 -2.60 8.96
CA SER A 24 7.34 -2.34 10.13
C SER A 24 6.45 -3.54 10.46
N GLU A 25 5.83 -4.17 9.46
CA GLU A 25 5.00 -5.37 9.65
C GLU A 25 5.83 -6.51 10.24
N LYS A 26 7.07 -6.71 9.79
CA LYS A 26 7.96 -7.75 10.34
C LYS A 26 8.37 -7.48 11.77
N VAL A 27 8.61 -6.23 12.11
CA VAL A 27 8.90 -5.83 13.50
C VAL A 27 7.68 -6.06 14.38
N GLU A 28 6.49 -5.63 13.95
CA GLU A 28 5.24 -5.88 14.67
C GLU A 28 5.00 -7.38 14.87
N GLN A 29 5.02 -8.17 13.80
CA GLN A 29 4.79 -9.62 13.82
C GLN A 29 5.79 -10.36 14.72
N PHE A 30 7.03 -9.88 14.80
CA PHE A 30 8.03 -10.46 15.71
C PHE A 30 7.62 -10.33 17.18
N PHE A 31 7.00 -9.21 17.57
CA PHE A 31 6.56 -8.98 18.94
C PHE A 31 5.17 -9.54 19.24
N THR A 32 4.26 -9.55 18.26
CA THR A 32 2.87 -9.99 18.46
C THR A 32 2.65 -11.47 18.15
N GLY A 33 3.55 -12.10 17.38
CA GLY A 33 3.37 -13.45 16.85
C GLY A 33 2.31 -13.54 15.75
N ARG A 34 1.79 -12.41 15.26
CA ARG A 34 0.73 -12.38 14.24
C ARG A 34 1.25 -12.96 12.90
N PRO A 35 0.48 -13.80 12.20
CA PRO A 35 0.89 -14.34 10.92
C PRO A 35 0.81 -13.30 9.79
N ASN A 36 1.42 -13.61 8.64
CA ASN A 36 1.26 -12.82 7.42
C ASN A 36 -0.20 -12.77 6.95
N SER A 37 -0.62 -11.62 6.44
CA SER A 37 -1.86 -11.53 5.67
C SER A 37 -1.62 -11.94 4.23
N TYR A 38 -2.53 -12.76 3.70
CA TYR A 38 -2.57 -13.16 2.29
C TYR A 38 -3.84 -12.67 1.58
N VAL A 39 -4.57 -11.71 2.19
CA VAL A 39 -5.70 -11.03 1.53
C VAL A 39 -5.25 -10.40 0.20
N PRO A 40 -4.13 -9.65 0.12
CA PRO A 40 -3.67 -9.07 -1.15
C PRO A 40 -3.35 -10.13 -2.21
N ALA A 41 -2.71 -11.24 -1.83
CA ALA A 41 -2.47 -12.36 -2.74
C ALA A 41 -3.76 -12.94 -3.33
N LYS A 42 -4.76 -13.17 -2.47
CA LYS A 42 -6.07 -13.71 -2.87
C LYS A 42 -6.82 -12.73 -3.76
N THR A 43 -6.75 -11.44 -3.47
CA THR A 43 -7.34 -10.37 -4.31
C THR A 43 -6.70 -10.36 -5.69
N LEU A 44 -5.37 -10.37 -5.78
CA LEU A 44 -4.69 -10.42 -7.07
C LEU A 44 -4.99 -11.72 -7.83
N ALA A 45 -5.03 -12.86 -7.13
CA ALA A 45 -5.41 -14.14 -7.72
C ALA A 45 -6.80 -14.08 -8.38
N ARG A 46 -7.78 -13.48 -7.69
CA ARG A 46 -9.14 -13.26 -8.22
C ARG A 46 -9.15 -12.30 -9.41
N LEU A 47 -8.41 -11.20 -9.34
CA LEU A 47 -8.32 -10.23 -10.45
C LEU A 47 -7.71 -10.84 -11.72
N LEU A 48 -6.73 -11.74 -11.55
CA LEU A 48 -6.06 -12.42 -12.66
C LEU A 48 -6.74 -13.72 -13.09
N GLY A 49 -7.76 -14.20 -12.36
CA GLY A 49 -8.41 -15.48 -12.62
C GLY A 49 -7.49 -16.69 -12.42
N VAL A 50 -6.49 -16.59 -11.53
CA VAL A 50 -5.52 -17.65 -11.26
C VAL A 50 -5.75 -18.29 -9.90
N THR A 51 -5.46 -19.59 -9.80
CA THR A 51 -5.50 -20.32 -8.52
C THR A 51 -4.06 -20.64 -8.10
N PRO A 52 -3.52 -20.03 -7.02
CA PRO A 52 -2.19 -20.37 -6.54
C PRO A 52 -2.11 -21.84 -6.13
N GLN A 53 -1.09 -22.55 -6.61
CA GLN A 53 -0.87 -23.98 -6.41
C GLN A 53 0.15 -24.27 -5.30
N SER A 54 0.78 -23.25 -4.72
CA SER A 54 1.76 -23.38 -3.65
C SER A 54 1.86 -22.12 -2.79
N ASP A 55 2.41 -22.26 -1.59
CA ASP A 55 2.69 -21.13 -0.69
C ASP A 55 3.67 -20.13 -1.31
N GLN A 56 4.61 -20.60 -2.12
CA GLN A 56 5.55 -19.73 -2.82
C GLN A 56 4.85 -18.87 -3.88
N GLN A 57 3.91 -19.45 -4.63
CA GLN A 57 3.09 -18.70 -5.58
C GLN A 57 2.18 -17.71 -4.86
N LEU A 58 1.57 -18.12 -3.74
CA LEU A 58 0.74 -17.24 -2.92
C LEU A 58 1.55 -16.06 -2.37
N TRP A 59 2.76 -16.31 -1.87
CA TRP A 59 3.68 -15.27 -1.43
C TRP A 59 4.09 -14.33 -2.57
N GLY A 60 4.38 -14.87 -3.75
CA GLY A 60 4.71 -14.08 -4.94
C GLY A 60 3.56 -13.15 -5.36
N LEU A 61 2.33 -13.65 -5.36
CA LEU A 61 1.14 -12.84 -5.60
C LEU A 61 0.95 -11.77 -4.51
N ASN A 62 1.25 -12.10 -3.25
CA ASN A 62 1.18 -11.14 -2.15
C ASN A 62 2.13 -9.96 -2.39
N MET A 63 3.40 -10.26 -2.69
CA MET A 63 4.40 -9.24 -2.99
C MET A 63 4.04 -8.44 -4.22
N ALA A 64 3.62 -9.10 -5.30
CA ALA A 64 3.21 -8.43 -6.53
C ALA A 64 2.06 -7.44 -6.29
N MET A 65 1.05 -7.84 -5.51
CA MET A 65 -0.08 -6.98 -5.17
C MET A 65 0.38 -5.79 -4.32
N HIS A 66 1.11 -6.03 -3.23
CA HIS A 66 1.59 -4.96 -2.35
C HIS A 66 2.44 -3.93 -3.10
N TYR A 67 3.47 -4.38 -3.82
CA TYR A 67 4.38 -3.50 -4.52
C TYR A 67 3.75 -2.84 -5.74
N GLY A 68 3.01 -3.59 -6.55
CA GLY A 68 2.35 -3.06 -7.75
C GLY A 68 1.31 -1.99 -7.39
N GLN A 69 0.47 -2.27 -6.41
CA GLN A 69 -0.55 -1.34 -5.96
C GLN A 69 0.06 -0.14 -5.20
N GLY A 70 1.05 -0.39 -4.33
CA GLY A 70 1.75 0.69 -3.63
C GLY A 70 2.46 1.65 -4.59
N ALA A 71 3.14 1.12 -5.61
CA ALA A 71 3.77 1.93 -6.66
C ALA A 71 2.73 2.74 -7.46
N ALA A 72 1.64 2.11 -7.90
CA ALA A 72 0.57 2.79 -8.64
C ALA A 72 -0.10 3.89 -7.81
N ALA A 73 -0.43 3.61 -6.54
CA ALA A 73 -1.01 4.60 -5.63
C ALA A 73 -0.06 5.78 -5.41
N ALA A 74 1.25 5.54 -5.27
CA ALA A 74 2.23 6.58 -5.04
C ALA A 74 2.40 7.56 -6.23
N VAL A 75 2.03 7.16 -7.45
CA VAL A 75 1.92 8.10 -8.58
C VAL A 75 0.86 9.16 -8.31
N ILE A 76 -0.26 8.80 -7.67
CA ILE A 76 -1.31 9.76 -7.26
C ILE A 76 -0.72 10.77 -6.27
N ARG A 77 0.07 10.30 -5.29
CA ARG A 77 0.75 11.18 -4.31
C ARG A 77 1.78 12.10 -4.97
N ALA A 78 2.50 11.61 -5.99
CA ALA A 78 3.45 12.40 -6.77
C ALA A 78 2.76 13.47 -7.62
N VAL A 79 1.64 13.13 -8.26
CA VAL A 79 0.82 14.10 -8.99
C VAL A 79 0.30 15.18 -8.03
N ALA A 80 -0.23 14.79 -6.87
CA ALA A 80 -0.68 15.74 -5.84
C ALA A 80 0.41 16.75 -5.42
N SER A 81 1.64 16.27 -5.18
CA SER A 81 2.79 17.13 -4.86
C SER A 81 3.17 18.07 -5.99
N TYR A 82 3.13 17.56 -7.23
CA TYR A 82 3.63 18.29 -8.39
C TYR A 82 2.63 19.28 -8.97
N SER A 83 1.38 18.86 -9.24
CA SER A 83 0.39 19.67 -9.94
C SER A 83 -0.47 20.52 -9.01
N LEU A 84 -0.72 20.05 -7.79
CA LEU A 84 -1.59 20.73 -6.83
C LEU A 84 -0.80 21.42 -5.71
N GLY A 85 0.52 21.23 -5.65
CA GLY A 85 1.37 21.76 -4.59
C GLY A 85 1.05 21.19 -3.20
N MET A 86 0.31 20.08 -3.12
CA MET A 86 -0.10 19.47 -1.86
C MET A 86 1.05 18.64 -1.30
N ARG A 87 1.66 19.13 -0.23
CA ARG A 87 2.88 18.56 0.38
C ARG A 87 2.77 18.50 1.89
N GLY A 88 3.60 17.65 2.49
CA GLY A 88 3.72 17.54 3.93
C GLY A 88 2.69 16.62 4.59
N PRO A 89 2.71 16.56 5.93
CA PRO A 89 2.13 15.46 6.69
C PRO A 89 0.59 15.36 6.59
N PHE A 90 -0.10 16.48 6.37
CA PHE A 90 -1.54 16.45 6.15
C PHE A 90 -1.91 15.79 4.82
N THR A 91 -1.15 16.06 3.76
CA THR A 91 -1.35 15.38 2.47
C THR A 91 -1.04 13.90 2.58
N ASP A 92 -0.04 13.52 3.37
CA ASP A 92 0.31 12.10 3.61
C ASP A 92 -0.78 11.36 4.37
N PHE A 93 -1.39 12.01 5.38
CA PHE A 93 -2.56 11.49 6.06
C PHE A 93 -3.75 11.28 5.11
N MET A 94 -4.05 12.24 4.23
CA MET A 94 -5.09 12.07 3.22
C MET A 94 -4.74 10.96 2.22
N PHE A 95 -3.46 10.83 1.86
CA PHE A 95 -2.98 9.79 0.96
C PHE A 95 -3.05 8.39 1.59
N MET A 96 -2.87 8.26 2.89
CA MET A 96 -3.18 7.02 3.62
C MET A 96 -4.64 6.60 3.40
N GLY A 97 -5.58 7.55 3.46
CA GLY A 97 -6.99 7.32 3.12
C GLY A 97 -7.19 6.83 1.69
N VAL A 98 -6.48 7.42 0.71
CA VAL A 98 -6.49 6.95 -0.69
C VAL A 98 -5.97 5.51 -0.80
N ARG A 99 -4.86 5.21 -0.10
CA ARG A 99 -4.29 3.86 -0.09
C ARG A 99 -5.26 2.82 0.46
N LEU A 100 -5.94 3.14 1.56
CA LEU A 100 -6.98 2.30 2.19
C LEU A 100 -8.20 2.14 1.28
N LEU A 101 -8.65 3.21 0.63
CA LEU A 101 -9.77 3.16 -0.30
C LEU A 101 -9.48 2.20 -1.46
N ILE A 102 -8.26 2.22 -2.00
CA ILE A 102 -7.84 1.30 -3.05
C ILE A 102 -7.87 -0.16 -2.55
N ASP A 103 -7.29 -0.43 -1.38
CA ASP A 103 -7.32 -1.77 -0.77
C ASP A 103 -8.75 -2.27 -0.63
N GLN A 104 -9.57 -1.50 0.08
CA GLN A 104 -10.92 -1.92 0.42
C GLN A 104 -11.82 -2.05 -0.81
N THR A 105 -11.62 -1.20 -1.82
CA THR A 105 -12.37 -1.34 -3.08
C THR A 105 -12.06 -2.67 -3.74
N LEU A 106 -10.78 -3.01 -3.91
CA LEU A 106 -10.37 -4.22 -4.64
C LEU A 106 -10.64 -5.49 -3.84
N GLU A 107 -10.34 -5.48 -2.55
CA GLU A 107 -10.56 -6.62 -1.66
C GLU A 107 -12.04 -6.97 -1.52
N ASN A 108 -12.91 -5.97 -1.30
CA ASN A 108 -14.35 -6.21 -1.19
C ASN A 108 -14.99 -6.52 -2.55
N TRP A 109 -14.57 -5.86 -3.64
CA TRP A 109 -15.10 -6.14 -4.98
C TRP A 109 -14.80 -7.57 -5.45
N THR A 110 -13.63 -8.10 -5.11
CA THR A 110 -13.25 -9.49 -5.41
C THR A 110 -13.89 -10.52 -4.48
N GLY A 111 -14.63 -10.07 -3.45
CA GLY A 111 -15.24 -10.92 -2.42
C GLY A 111 -14.20 -11.62 -1.51
N VAL A 112 -12.97 -11.10 -1.46
CA VAL A 112 -11.89 -11.62 -0.60
C VAL A 112 -11.89 -10.94 0.76
N GLY A 113 -12.17 -9.64 0.77
CA GLY A 113 -12.22 -8.82 1.98
C GLY A 113 -13.59 -8.83 2.66
N ALA A 114 -13.65 -8.09 3.77
CA ALA A 114 -14.87 -7.69 4.43
C ALA A 114 -14.76 -6.19 4.77
N LEU A 115 -15.87 -5.55 5.10
CA LEU A 115 -15.88 -4.13 5.43
C LEU A 115 -15.02 -3.88 6.70
N PRO A 116 -14.13 -2.87 6.74
CA PRO A 116 -13.17 -2.70 7.83
C PRO A 116 -13.79 -2.64 9.23
N TRP A 117 -14.98 -2.05 9.36
CA TRP A 117 -15.69 -1.92 10.63
C TRP A 117 -16.29 -3.23 11.15
N THR A 118 -16.21 -4.32 10.39
CA THR A 118 -16.59 -5.66 10.86
C THR A 118 -15.39 -6.47 11.34
N TRP A 119 -14.17 -5.95 11.22
CA TRP A 119 -12.95 -6.63 11.66
C TRP A 119 -12.71 -6.43 13.15
N PRO A 120 -11.94 -7.33 13.79
CA PRO A 120 -11.39 -7.07 15.11
C PRO A 120 -10.65 -5.72 15.18
N VAL A 121 -10.78 -5.00 16.29
CA VAL A 121 -10.24 -3.63 16.45
C VAL A 121 -8.72 -3.62 16.34
N ASP A 122 -8.05 -4.64 16.85
CA ASP A 122 -6.62 -4.84 16.73
C ASP A 122 -6.16 -4.98 15.28
N GLU A 123 -6.91 -5.70 14.44
CA GLU A 123 -6.62 -5.78 13.00
C GLU A 123 -6.78 -4.41 12.32
N GLN A 124 -7.82 -3.64 12.66
CA GLN A 124 -8.01 -2.29 12.14
C GLN A 124 -6.85 -1.36 12.53
N VAL A 125 -6.41 -1.41 13.79
CA VAL A 125 -5.30 -0.59 14.29
C VAL A 125 -4.00 -0.95 13.57
N VAL A 126 -3.70 -2.24 13.44
CA VAL A 126 -2.51 -2.71 12.72
C VAL A 126 -2.57 -2.27 11.26
N ASP A 127 -3.72 -2.39 10.60
CA ASP A 127 -3.88 -1.97 9.21
C ASP A 127 -3.59 -0.47 9.05
N LEU A 128 -4.25 0.36 9.85
CA LEU A 128 -4.07 1.81 9.85
C LEU A 128 -2.61 2.20 10.12
N LEU A 129 -1.95 1.57 11.10
CA LEU A 129 -0.55 1.87 11.44
C LEU A 129 0.37 1.65 10.23
N HIS A 130 0.26 0.49 9.58
CA HIS A 130 1.15 0.11 8.49
C HIS A 130 0.85 0.90 7.20
N LYS A 131 -0.42 1.22 6.93
CA LYS A 131 -0.77 2.16 5.85
C LYS A 131 -0.28 3.57 6.15
N GLY A 132 -0.23 3.97 7.43
CA GLY A 132 0.44 5.17 7.87
C GLY A 132 1.92 5.16 7.50
N VAL A 133 2.67 4.14 7.92
CA VAL A 133 4.11 3.99 7.58
C VAL A 133 4.33 4.10 6.08
N PHE A 134 3.55 3.36 5.28
CA PHE A 134 3.58 3.45 3.82
C PHE A 134 3.37 4.89 3.32
N ALA A 135 2.32 5.56 3.77
CA ALA A 135 1.91 6.85 3.26
C ALA A 135 2.90 7.96 3.61
N PHE A 136 3.38 8.01 4.85
CA PHE A 136 4.35 9.01 5.31
C PHE A 136 5.74 8.79 4.70
N ALA A 137 6.20 7.53 4.58
CA ALA A 137 7.48 7.24 3.92
C ALA A 137 7.42 7.61 2.43
N THR A 138 6.35 7.22 1.74
CA THR A 138 6.13 7.56 0.33
C THR A 138 6.05 9.08 0.14
N GLY A 139 5.25 9.75 0.97
CA GLY A 139 5.04 11.20 0.91
C GLY A 139 6.32 12.00 1.10
N TYR A 140 7.12 11.64 2.12
CA TYR A 140 8.44 12.22 2.36
C TYR A 140 9.35 12.11 1.14
N LEU A 141 9.48 10.91 0.55
CA LEU A 141 10.32 10.67 -0.62
C LEU A 141 9.84 11.42 -1.86
N VAL A 142 8.53 11.38 -2.11
CA VAL A 142 7.89 12.11 -3.22
C VAL A 142 8.19 13.60 -3.11
N ASP A 143 7.92 14.19 -1.95
CA ASP A 143 8.13 15.62 -1.78
C ASP A 143 9.62 15.94 -1.88
N TRP A 144 10.50 15.15 -1.26
CA TRP A 144 11.96 15.33 -1.36
C TRP A 144 12.46 15.35 -2.81
N TRP A 145 11.97 14.47 -3.69
CA TRP A 145 12.42 14.41 -5.07
C TRP A 145 11.75 15.41 -6.02
N ILE A 146 10.56 15.90 -5.67
CA ILE A 146 9.76 16.81 -6.52
C ILE A 146 10.08 18.29 -6.27
N GLN A 147 10.56 18.63 -5.07
CA GLN A 147 10.95 19.98 -4.67
C GLN A 147 11.95 20.64 -5.61
#